data_AF-A0A815S321-F1
#
_entry.id   AF-A0A815S321-F1
#
_cell.length_a   1.000
_cell.length_b   1.000
_cell.length_c   1.000
_cell.angle_alpha   90.00
_cell.angle_beta   90.00
_cell.angle_gamma   90.00
#
_symmetry.space_group_name_H-M   'P 1'
#
loop_
_entity.id
_entity.type
_entity.pdbx_description
1 polymer ?
#
loop_
_entity_poly.entity_id
_entity_poly.type
_entity_poly.pdbx_seq_one_letter_code
_entity_poly.pdbx_strand_id
1 'polypeptide(L)'
;MGQAAVSASHTLKNIEWMWQSNPNPWSESEPAEWSHYSDLETLIIEGAYSTKQPQAILDDYYIDFKQKRQISNIDSNKQRPIKRVQRKRDDKHLREERFMDLPVGTGRSFSGEYGWVSPFIIEVRRHLGLQPDQLPSKDPQLIPMLVEKAAQGIITEAIHIRKQREAEKLTEVLLEKKNKKMKEVWQCCAYMYTLESFLYKTINAAMRLIGDKDHEEVWRSKVGTLGPFCLLLWDDP
;
A
#
# COMPACT_ATOMS: atom_id res chain seq x y z
N MET A 1 26.37 5.04 10.36
CA MET A 1 25.47 3.89 10.57
C MET A 1 24.31 3.95 9.58
N GLY A 2 24.53 3.56 8.32
CA GLY A 2 23.55 3.83 7.24
C GLY A 2 23.55 2.80 6.11
N GLN A 3 23.88 1.53 6.40
CA GLN A 3 23.97 0.47 5.38
C GLN A 3 22.90 -0.63 5.52
N ALA A 4 22.03 -0.59 6.53
CA ALA A 4 21.07 -1.68 6.78
C ALA A 4 19.77 -1.59 5.96
N ALA A 5 19.34 -0.40 5.53
CA ALA A 5 18.02 -0.23 4.89
C ALA A 5 18.00 -0.58 3.39
N VAL A 6 19.14 -0.45 2.69
CA VAL A 6 19.21 -0.72 1.23
C VAL A 6 19.25 -2.22 0.93
N SER A 7 19.72 -3.06 1.86
CA SER A 7 19.80 -4.52 1.63
C SER A 7 18.47 -5.24 1.78
N ALA A 8 17.50 -4.68 2.52
CA ALA A 8 16.19 -5.30 2.74
C ALA A 8 15.33 -5.37 1.45
N SER A 9 15.46 -4.37 0.56
CA SER A 9 14.65 -4.26 -0.66
C SER A 9 14.90 -5.38 -1.68
N HIS A 10 16.11 -5.95 -1.72
CA HIS A 10 16.42 -7.06 -2.63
C HIS A 10 16.10 -8.45 -2.05
N THR A 11 16.14 -8.62 -0.72
CA THR A 11 15.82 -9.90 -0.06
C THR A 11 14.32 -10.20 -0.03
N LEU A 12 13.47 -9.19 -0.04
CA LEU A 12 12.01 -9.33 -0.06
C LEU A 12 11.45 -9.92 -1.36
N LYS A 13 12.19 -9.84 -2.49
CA LYS A 13 11.71 -10.36 -3.78
C LYS A 13 11.50 -11.87 -3.81
N ASN A 14 12.10 -12.60 -2.86
CA ASN A 14 12.06 -14.06 -2.83
C ASN A 14 11.47 -14.62 -1.55
N ILE A 15 10.96 -13.79 -0.62
CA ILE A 15 10.40 -14.28 0.64
C ILE A 15 8.91 -14.05 0.65
N GLU A 16 8.21 -15.09 1.07
CA GLU A 16 6.77 -15.12 1.16
C GLU A 16 6.34 -15.68 2.50
N TRP A 17 5.40 -14.99 3.12
CA TRP A 17 4.72 -15.51 4.28
C TRP A 17 3.34 -16.01 3.87
N MET A 18 2.93 -17.14 4.43
CA MET A 18 1.64 -17.77 4.16
C MET A 18 0.98 -18.20 5.46
N TRP A 19 -0.35 -18.31 5.43
CA TRP A 19 -1.18 -18.82 6.50
C TRP A 19 -2.08 -19.94 6.01
N GLN A 20 -2.44 -20.87 6.89
CA GLN A 20 -3.27 -22.01 6.52
C GLN A 20 -4.74 -21.61 6.46
N SER A 21 -5.33 -21.69 5.26
CA SER A 21 -6.63 -21.10 4.94
C SER A 21 -7.83 -22.04 5.06
N ASN A 22 -7.60 -23.33 5.32
CA ASN A 22 -8.68 -24.29 5.60
C ASN A 22 -9.67 -23.73 6.65
N PRO A 23 -10.99 -24.02 6.52
CA PRO A 23 -11.97 -23.64 7.54
C PRO A 23 -11.60 -24.15 8.93
N ASN A 24 -11.14 -25.40 9.02
CA ASN A 24 -10.47 -25.95 10.20
C ASN A 24 -8.98 -26.17 9.91
N PRO A 25 -8.08 -25.27 10.37
CA PRO A 25 -6.64 -25.36 10.08
C PRO A 25 -5.93 -26.50 10.82
N TRP A 26 -6.62 -27.19 11.73
CA TRP A 26 -6.05 -28.28 12.53
C TRP A 26 -6.56 -29.66 12.10
N SER A 27 -7.36 -29.73 11.03
CA SER A 27 -7.85 -31.01 10.52
C SER A 27 -6.72 -31.80 9.88
N GLU A 28 -6.58 -33.07 10.26
CA GLU A 28 -5.63 -34.01 9.63
C GLU A 28 -6.23 -34.71 8.40
N SER A 29 -7.55 -34.59 8.19
CA SER A 29 -8.27 -35.29 7.11
C SER A 29 -8.24 -34.55 5.78
N GLU A 30 -7.95 -33.25 5.80
CA GLU A 30 -7.95 -32.39 4.61
C GLU A 30 -6.53 -31.96 4.27
N PRO A 31 -6.19 -31.85 2.97
CA PRO A 31 -4.91 -31.28 2.57
C PRO A 31 -4.81 -29.82 3.04
N ALA A 32 -3.63 -29.42 3.50
CA ALA A 32 -3.39 -28.06 3.97
C ALA A 32 -3.44 -27.07 2.79
N GLU A 33 -4.41 -26.18 2.82
CA GLU A 33 -4.53 -25.05 1.90
C GLU A 33 -3.81 -23.85 2.50
N TRP A 34 -3.04 -23.15 1.67
CA TRP A 34 -2.22 -22.03 2.11
C TRP A 34 -2.55 -20.80 1.30
N SER A 35 -2.89 -19.73 1.99
CA SER A 35 -3.09 -18.41 1.41
C SER A 35 -1.93 -17.49 1.76
N HIS A 36 -1.75 -16.48 0.92
CA HIS A 36 -0.66 -15.53 1.03
C HIS A 36 -1.08 -14.35 1.92
N TYR A 37 -0.12 -13.78 2.61
CA TYR A 37 -0.29 -12.42 3.13
C TYR A 37 -0.11 -11.42 2.00
N SER A 38 -0.72 -10.25 2.13
CA SER A 38 -0.46 -9.15 1.19
C SER A 38 1.03 -8.77 1.20
N ASP A 39 1.50 -8.07 0.17
CA ASP A 39 2.91 -7.65 0.15
C ASP A 39 3.23 -6.79 1.38
N LEU A 40 2.31 -5.91 1.79
CA LEU A 40 2.56 -5.00 2.90
C LEU A 40 2.58 -5.72 4.24
N GLU A 41 1.69 -6.68 4.48
CA GLU A 41 1.77 -7.55 5.65
C GLU A 41 3.06 -8.37 5.62
N THR A 42 3.45 -8.91 4.46
CA THR A 42 4.72 -9.62 4.27
C THR A 42 5.92 -8.74 4.64
N LEU A 43 5.92 -7.45 4.25
CA LEU A 43 6.95 -6.49 4.64
C LEU A 43 7.03 -6.30 6.15
N ILE A 44 5.87 -6.20 6.83
CA ILE A 44 5.80 -6.03 8.28
C ILE A 44 6.31 -7.30 8.99
N ILE A 45 5.82 -8.48 8.59
CA ILE A 45 6.18 -9.76 9.18
C ILE A 45 7.69 -10.02 8.99
N GLU A 46 8.20 -9.88 7.76
CA GLU A 46 9.62 -10.13 7.48
C GLU A 46 10.54 -9.11 8.16
N GLY A 47 10.09 -7.86 8.30
CA GLY A 47 10.82 -6.84 9.07
C GLY A 47 10.96 -7.21 10.55
N ALA A 48 9.86 -7.62 11.19
CA ALA A 48 9.86 -8.07 12.59
C ALA A 48 10.69 -9.35 12.76
N TYR A 49 10.57 -10.31 11.84
CA TYR A 49 11.34 -11.55 11.87
C TYR A 49 12.86 -11.31 11.72
N SER A 50 13.25 -10.47 10.76
CA SER A 50 14.66 -10.14 10.49
C SER A 50 15.33 -9.40 11.64
N THR A 51 14.55 -8.62 12.40
CA THR A 51 15.00 -7.91 13.60
C THR A 51 14.88 -8.75 14.87
N LYS A 52 14.57 -10.06 14.75
CA LYS A 52 14.43 -11.03 15.85
C LYS A 52 13.39 -10.62 16.90
N GLN A 53 12.35 -9.88 16.50
CA GLN A 53 11.22 -9.63 17.38
C GLN A 53 10.47 -10.94 17.66
N PRO A 54 9.87 -11.10 18.85
CA PRO A 54 9.12 -12.33 19.16
C PRO A 54 7.81 -12.45 18.37
N GLN A 55 7.27 -11.32 17.92
CA GLN A 55 6.01 -11.24 17.21
C GLN A 55 5.99 -10.10 16.18
N ALA A 56 5.12 -10.22 15.17
CA ALA A 56 4.75 -9.12 14.28
C ALA A 56 3.30 -8.71 14.55
N ILE A 57 3.04 -7.42 14.72
CA ILE A 57 1.68 -6.90 14.94
C ILE A 57 1.10 -6.42 13.62
N LEU A 58 -0.07 -6.94 13.26
CA LEU A 58 -0.85 -6.56 12.08
C LEU A 58 -2.21 -6.00 12.54
N ASP A 59 -3.02 -5.51 11.59
CA ASP A 59 -4.28 -4.84 11.91
C ASP A 59 -5.30 -5.77 12.60
N ASP A 60 -5.57 -6.94 12.01
CA ASP A 60 -6.61 -7.86 12.47
C ASP A 60 -6.08 -9.01 13.35
N TYR A 61 -4.77 -9.22 13.36
CA TYR A 61 -4.10 -10.32 14.02
C TYR A 61 -2.64 -9.97 14.35
N TYR A 62 -1.98 -10.84 15.11
CA TYR A 62 -0.54 -10.81 15.29
C TYR A 62 0.06 -12.17 14.97
N ILE A 63 1.34 -12.17 14.66
CA ILE A 63 2.14 -13.34 14.35
C ILE A 63 3.02 -13.67 15.54
N ASP A 64 2.85 -14.83 16.15
CA ASP A 64 3.79 -15.41 17.11
C ASP A 64 4.81 -16.27 16.37
N PHE A 65 6.06 -15.81 16.30
CA PHE A 65 7.13 -16.53 15.61
C PHE A 65 7.62 -17.76 16.35
N LYS A 66 7.47 -17.81 17.68
CA LYS A 66 7.88 -18.95 18.51
C LYS A 66 6.94 -20.12 18.27
N GLN A 67 5.64 -19.86 18.23
CA GLN A 67 4.62 -20.89 17.99
C GLN A 67 4.35 -21.13 16.51
N LYS A 68 4.84 -20.23 15.63
CA LYS A 68 4.53 -20.21 14.19
C LYS A 68 3.01 -20.17 13.96
N ARG A 69 2.35 -19.20 14.59
CA ARG A 69 0.91 -19.02 14.51
C ARG A 69 0.55 -17.57 14.27
N GLN A 70 -0.48 -17.37 13.46
CA GLN A 70 -1.29 -16.18 13.43
C GLN A 70 -2.39 -16.31 14.48
N ILE A 71 -2.63 -15.25 15.25
CA ILE A 71 -3.65 -15.21 16.32
C ILE A 71 -4.46 -13.93 16.15
N SER A 72 -5.79 -14.04 16.10
CA SER A 72 -6.66 -12.86 15.97
C SER A 72 -6.51 -11.91 17.15
N ASN A 73 -6.52 -10.60 16.88
CA ASN A 73 -6.49 -9.56 17.90
C ASN A 73 -7.79 -9.51 18.74
N ILE A 74 -8.88 -10.10 18.23
CA ILE A 74 -10.22 -10.06 18.85
C ILE A 74 -10.53 -11.37 19.59
N ASP A 75 -10.14 -12.51 19.01
CA ASP A 75 -10.45 -13.84 19.54
C ASP A 75 -9.21 -14.72 19.52
N SER A 76 -8.62 -14.95 20.70
CA SER A 76 -7.41 -15.75 20.84
C SER A 76 -7.59 -17.22 20.47
N ASN A 77 -8.83 -17.72 20.32
CA ASN A 77 -9.09 -19.08 19.84
C ASN A 77 -9.02 -19.16 18.30
N LYS A 78 -9.17 -18.03 17.60
CA LYS A 78 -8.99 -17.96 16.15
C LYS A 78 -7.50 -17.88 15.84
N GLN A 79 -6.90 -19.06 15.71
CA GLN A 79 -5.49 -19.23 15.40
C GLN A 79 -5.31 -20.02 14.11
N ARG A 80 -4.26 -19.68 13.36
CA ARG A 80 -3.89 -20.37 12.13
C ARG A 80 -2.39 -20.59 12.06
N PRO A 81 -1.91 -21.78 11.65
CA PRO A 81 -0.50 -22.00 11.35
C PRO A 81 0.01 -21.05 10.28
N ILE A 82 1.29 -20.68 10.37
CA ILE A 82 1.98 -19.87 9.37
C ILE A 82 3.25 -20.56 8.89
N LYS A 83 3.71 -20.16 7.71
CA LYS A 83 5.02 -20.56 7.19
C LYS A 83 5.68 -19.45 6.41
N ARG A 84 7.02 -19.47 6.43
CA ARG A 84 7.88 -18.63 5.60
C ARG A 84 8.45 -19.50 4.48
N VAL A 85 8.28 -19.08 3.24
CA VAL A 85 8.73 -19.79 2.04
C VAL A 85 9.68 -18.90 1.25
N GLN A 86 10.72 -19.50 0.68
CA GLN A 86 11.54 -18.82 -0.31
C GLN A 86 11.00 -19.15 -1.71
N ARG A 87 10.44 -18.16 -2.39
CA ARG A 87 9.92 -18.30 -3.75
C ARG A 87 11.03 -18.71 -4.72
N LYS A 88 10.70 -19.62 -5.64
CA LYS A 88 11.54 -19.89 -6.81
C LYS A 88 11.25 -18.83 -7.88
N ARG A 89 12.24 -18.55 -8.74
CA ARG A 89 12.14 -17.51 -9.78
C ARG A 89 10.97 -17.71 -10.75
N ASP A 90 10.48 -18.94 -10.86
CA ASP A 90 9.41 -19.36 -11.77
C ASP A 90 8.01 -19.32 -11.12
N ASP A 91 7.91 -19.14 -9.80
CA ASP A 91 6.64 -18.97 -9.09
C ASP A 91 6.11 -17.54 -9.31
N LYS A 92 5.42 -17.34 -10.44
CA LYS A 92 4.70 -16.09 -10.72
C LYS A 92 3.36 -16.09 -9.98
N HIS A 93 3.32 -15.55 -8.78
CA HIS A 93 2.05 -15.13 -8.18
C HIS A 93 1.51 -13.93 -8.96
N LEU A 94 0.40 -14.14 -9.66
CA LEU A 94 -0.37 -13.08 -10.30
C LEU A 94 -1.34 -12.51 -9.27
N ARG A 95 -1.39 -11.18 -9.18
CA ARG A 95 -2.37 -10.50 -8.33
C ARG A 95 -3.67 -10.37 -9.06
N GLU A 96 -4.49 -11.41 -8.97
CA GLU A 96 -5.79 -11.50 -9.65
C GLU A 96 -6.68 -10.29 -9.33
N GLU A 97 -6.63 -9.74 -8.12
CA GLU A 97 -7.36 -8.54 -7.71
C GLU A 97 -7.04 -7.28 -8.54
N ARG A 98 -5.87 -7.22 -9.20
CA ARG A 98 -5.57 -6.12 -10.13
C ARG A 98 -6.33 -6.21 -11.45
N PHE A 99 -6.80 -7.41 -11.77
CA PHE A 99 -7.50 -7.75 -13.00
C PHE A 99 -9.00 -7.93 -12.76
N MET A 100 -9.44 -7.95 -11.51
CA MET A 100 -10.84 -8.10 -11.11
C MET A 100 -11.43 -6.74 -10.72
N ASP A 101 -12.44 -6.32 -11.46
CA ASP A 101 -13.11 -5.02 -11.33
C ASP A 101 -13.91 -4.86 -10.04
N LEU A 102 -13.87 -3.65 -9.43
CA LEU A 102 -14.99 -2.94 -8.79
C LEU A 102 -14.51 -1.56 -8.24
N PRO A 103 -15.28 -0.46 -8.41
CA PRO A 103 -16.36 -0.23 -9.37
C PRO A 103 -15.79 0.20 -10.74
N VAL A 104 -16.24 -0.44 -11.82
CA VAL A 104 -16.17 0.15 -13.17
C VAL A 104 -17.51 0.81 -13.40
N GLY A 105 -17.54 2.14 -13.55
CA GLY A 105 -18.73 2.80 -14.06
C GLY A 105 -19.08 2.17 -15.41
N THR A 106 -20.29 1.62 -15.54
CA THR A 106 -20.76 1.04 -16.79
C THR A 106 -20.83 2.16 -17.83
N GLY A 107 -19.87 2.18 -18.76
CA GLY A 107 -19.86 3.11 -19.87
C GLY A 107 -18.75 4.17 -19.91
N ARG A 108 -17.68 4.07 -19.09
CA ARG A 108 -16.50 4.96 -19.26
C ARG A 108 -15.20 4.19 -19.44
N SER A 109 -14.46 4.53 -20.50
CA SER A 109 -13.10 4.03 -20.71
C SER A 109 -12.13 4.79 -19.82
N PHE A 110 -11.33 4.08 -19.02
CA PHE A 110 -10.32 4.67 -18.13
C PHE A 110 -9.23 5.48 -18.88
N SER A 111 -9.06 5.21 -20.18
CA SER A 111 -8.05 5.84 -21.03
C SER A 111 -8.68 6.80 -22.05
N GLY A 112 -8.29 8.08 -22.01
CA GLY A 112 -8.46 9.01 -23.13
C GLY A 112 -9.54 10.08 -23.00
N GLU A 113 -10.39 10.05 -21.97
CA GLU A 113 -11.43 11.08 -21.77
C GLU A 113 -10.88 12.39 -21.18
N TYR A 114 -9.78 12.30 -20.44
CA TYR A 114 -9.10 13.45 -19.87
C TYR A 114 -7.79 13.70 -20.62
N GLY A 115 -7.48 14.96 -20.91
CA GLY A 115 -6.23 15.34 -21.58
C GLY A 115 -4.97 14.94 -20.79
N TRP A 116 -3.81 15.50 -21.14
CA TRP A 116 -2.52 15.14 -20.54
C TRP A 116 -2.48 15.20 -18.99
N VAL A 117 -3.36 15.97 -18.36
CA VAL A 117 -3.48 16.10 -16.89
C VAL A 117 -4.86 15.65 -16.43
N SER A 118 -4.91 14.70 -15.49
CA SER A 118 -6.15 14.24 -14.86
C SER A 118 -6.85 15.39 -14.09
N PRO A 119 -8.18 15.53 -14.16
CA PRO A 119 -8.93 16.51 -13.38
C PRO A 119 -8.65 16.43 -11.89
N PHE A 120 -8.39 15.22 -11.38
CA PHE A 120 -8.02 15.01 -9.99
C PHE A 120 -6.72 15.73 -9.63
N ILE A 121 -5.68 15.63 -10.46
CA ILE A 121 -4.41 16.33 -10.24
C ILE A 121 -4.58 17.86 -10.27
N ILE A 122 -5.47 18.35 -11.14
CA ILE A 122 -5.81 19.79 -11.20
C ILE A 122 -6.45 20.23 -9.87
N GLU A 123 -7.42 19.47 -9.36
CA GLU A 123 -8.09 19.77 -8.08
C GLU A 123 -7.14 19.64 -6.89
N VAL A 124 -6.25 18.65 -6.88
CA VAL A 124 -5.19 18.51 -5.86
C VAL A 124 -4.27 19.72 -5.85
N ARG A 125 -3.81 20.15 -7.02
CA ARG A 125 -2.95 21.34 -7.13
C ARG A 125 -3.67 22.59 -6.60
N ARG A 126 -4.95 22.77 -6.95
CA ARG A 126 -5.79 23.87 -6.44
C ARG A 126 -5.96 23.80 -4.92
N HIS A 127 -6.26 22.61 -4.38
CA HIS A 127 -6.42 22.39 -2.95
C HIS A 127 -5.13 22.70 -2.16
N LEU A 128 -3.97 22.41 -2.76
CA LEU A 128 -2.66 22.72 -2.19
C LEU A 128 -2.21 24.18 -2.41
N GLY A 129 -2.99 24.99 -3.13
CA GLY A 129 -2.65 26.38 -3.42
C GLY A 129 -1.46 26.55 -4.38
N LEU A 130 -1.13 25.52 -5.16
CA LEU A 130 0.02 25.51 -6.05
C LEU A 130 -0.33 26.09 -7.43
N GLN A 131 0.59 26.85 -8.01
CA GLN A 131 0.50 27.31 -9.39
C GLN A 131 0.85 26.18 -10.38
N PRO A 132 0.44 26.27 -11.67
CA PRO A 132 0.69 25.23 -12.66
C PRO A 132 2.15 24.82 -12.88
N ASP A 133 3.07 25.73 -12.64
CA ASP A 133 4.51 25.57 -12.75
C ASP A 133 5.19 25.10 -11.44
N GLN A 134 4.48 25.19 -10.31
CA GLN A 134 4.95 24.75 -8.99
C GLN A 134 4.69 23.25 -8.79
N LEU A 135 5.49 22.43 -9.47
CA LEU A 135 5.52 20.98 -9.34
C LEU A 135 6.77 20.54 -8.56
N PRO A 136 6.72 19.45 -7.76
CA PRO A 136 7.88 19.01 -6.98
C PRO A 136 9.12 18.63 -7.80
N SER A 137 8.97 18.26 -9.08
CA SER A 137 10.06 18.04 -10.04
C SER A 137 10.79 19.34 -10.41
N LYS A 138 10.08 20.47 -10.39
CA LYS A 138 10.58 21.81 -10.75
C LYS A 138 11.00 22.64 -9.54
N ASP A 139 10.31 22.45 -8.42
CA ASP A 139 10.60 23.09 -7.14
C ASP A 139 10.82 22.02 -6.04
N PRO A 140 12.07 21.57 -5.84
CA PRO A 140 12.41 20.59 -4.83
C PRO A 140 12.09 21.01 -3.39
N GLN A 141 11.88 22.30 -3.11
CA GLN A 141 11.50 22.77 -1.77
C GLN A 141 10.11 22.31 -1.36
N LEU A 142 9.25 21.96 -2.33
CA LEU A 142 7.90 21.44 -2.09
C LEU A 142 7.91 19.99 -1.62
N ILE A 143 8.96 19.22 -1.95
CA ILE A 143 9.01 17.77 -1.71
C ILE A 143 8.76 17.41 -0.24
N PRO A 144 9.46 17.99 0.76
CA PRO A 144 9.27 17.60 2.15
C PRO A 144 7.83 17.83 2.64
N MET A 145 7.25 18.98 2.27
CA MET A 145 5.88 19.34 2.63
C MET A 145 4.86 18.39 2.00
N LEU A 146 5.03 18.03 0.72
CA LEU A 146 4.15 17.10 0.03
C LEU A 146 4.26 15.68 0.58
N VAL A 147 5.47 15.24 0.93
CA VAL A 147 5.71 13.93 1.56
C VAL A 147 5.03 13.85 2.93
N GLU A 148 5.11 14.89 3.75
CA GLU A 148 4.42 14.94 5.05
C GLU A 148 2.89 14.94 4.89
N LYS A 149 2.36 15.74 3.97
CA LYS A 149 0.91 15.74 3.69
C LYS A 149 0.43 14.40 3.14
N ALA A 150 1.21 13.76 2.26
CA ALA A 150 0.91 12.44 1.73
C ALA A 150 0.89 11.39 2.84
N ALA A 151 1.90 11.39 3.73
CA ALA A 151 1.93 10.50 4.87
C ALA A 151 0.70 10.70 5.78
N GLN A 152 0.37 11.94 6.12
CA GLN A 152 -0.81 12.24 6.94
C GLN A 152 -2.11 11.75 6.28
N GLY A 153 -2.26 11.98 4.98
CA GLY A 153 -3.43 11.53 4.22
C GLY A 153 -3.57 10.01 4.16
N ILE A 154 -2.47 9.28 3.99
CA ILE A 154 -2.44 7.81 4.04
C ILE A 154 -2.94 7.30 5.39
N ILE A 155 -2.50 7.90 6.50
CA ILE A 155 -2.99 7.54 7.85
C ILE A 155 -4.47 7.84 8.00
N THR A 156 -4.92 9.02 7.57
CA THR A 156 -6.34 9.41 7.68
C THR A 156 -7.25 8.43 6.94
N GLU A 157 -6.89 8.02 5.73
CA GLU A 157 -7.65 7.02 4.98
C GLU A 157 -7.66 5.64 5.63
N ALA A 158 -6.51 5.23 6.17
CA ALA A 158 -6.38 3.93 6.82
C ALA A 158 -7.24 3.79 8.07
N ILE A 159 -7.41 4.86 8.85
CA ILE A 159 -8.26 4.87 10.04
C ILE A 159 -9.70 4.50 9.68
N HIS A 160 -10.22 5.03 8.56
CA HIS A 160 -11.59 4.76 8.12
C HIS A 160 -11.84 3.29 7.75
N ILE A 161 -10.82 2.59 7.29
CA ILE A 161 -10.89 1.18 6.87
C ILE A 161 -10.21 0.22 7.85
N ARG A 162 -9.79 0.71 9.03
CA ARG A 162 -9.12 -0.05 10.08
C ARG A 162 -7.80 -0.72 9.63
N LYS A 163 -7.02 -0.04 8.79
CA LYS A 163 -5.72 -0.50 8.26
C LYS A 163 -4.53 0.30 8.80
N GLN A 164 -4.56 0.60 10.10
CA GLN A 164 -3.62 1.51 10.75
C GLN A 164 -2.16 1.03 10.68
N ARG A 165 -1.89 -0.26 10.89
CA ARG A 165 -0.54 -0.84 10.86
C ARG A 165 0.04 -0.83 9.45
N GLU A 166 -0.76 -1.16 8.46
CA GLU A 166 -0.39 -0.99 7.05
C GLU A 166 -0.02 0.49 6.76
N ALA A 167 -0.83 1.45 7.22
CA ALA A 167 -0.58 2.88 7.02
C ALA A 167 0.72 3.35 7.70
N GLU A 168 0.95 2.95 8.94
CA GLU A 168 2.18 3.26 9.69
C GLU A 168 3.40 2.77 8.91
N LYS A 169 3.34 1.56 8.35
CA LYS A 169 4.46 1.04 7.57
C LYS A 169 4.69 1.80 6.26
N LEU A 170 3.62 2.13 5.55
CA LEU A 170 3.70 2.91 4.31
C LEU A 170 4.23 4.32 4.55
N THR A 171 3.80 4.98 5.63
CA THR A 171 4.26 6.32 5.98
C THR A 171 5.70 6.35 6.46
N GLU A 172 6.15 5.34 7.21
CA GLU A 172 7.56 5.17 7.57
C GLU A 172 8.44 5.15 6.30
N VAL A 173 8.09 4.28 5.34
CA VAL A 173 8.83 4.12 4.07
C VAL A 173 8.84 5.41 3.25
N LEU A 174 7.73 6.16 3.23
CA LEU A 174 7.63 7.42 2.50
C LEU A 174 8.43 8.54 3.18
N LEU A 175 8.33 8.68 4.49
CA LEU A 175 9.00 9.72 5.28
C LEU A 175 10.54 9.57 5.26
N GLU A 176 11.07 8.35 5.12
CA GLU A 176 12.50 8.13 4.88
C GLU A 176 13.02 8.84 3.61
N LYS A 177 12.13 9.12 2.65
CA LYS A 177 12.46 9.80 1.38
C LYS A 177 12.18 11.29 1.40
N LYS A 178 11.65 11.84 2.50
CA LYS A 178 11.26 13.26 2.64
C LYS A 178 12.30 14.26 2.15
N ASN A 179 13.58 14.03 2.48
CA ASN A 179 14.68 14.95 2.15
C ASN A 179 15.51 14.45 0.95
N LYS A 180 14.95 13.58 0.11
CA LYS A 180 15.60 13.01 -1.07
C LYS A 180 15.19 13.77 -2.34
N LYS A 181 15.85 13.46 -3.46
CA LYS A 181 15.51 14.05 -4.75
C LYS A 181 14.16 13.51 -5.24
N MET A 182 13.47 14.28 -6.08
CA MET A 182 12.15 13.89 -6.60
C MET A 182 12.15 12.49 -7.22
N LYS A 183 13.21 12.10 -7.94
CA LYS A 183 13.34 10.75 -8.51
C LYS A 183 13.27 9.63 -7.47
N GLU A 184 13.89 9.79 -6.32
CA GLU A 184 13.84 8.78 -5.24
C GLU A 184 12.46 8.73 -4.58
N VAL A 185 11.80 9.89 -4.43
CA VAL A 185 10.43 9.99 -3.90
C VAL A 185 9.43 9.36 -4.86
N TRP A 186 9.51 9.70 -6.14
CA TRP A 186 8.68 9.14 -7.20
C TRP A 186 8.81 7.61 -7.28
N GLN A 187 10.05 7.09 -7.28
CA GLN A 187 10.29 5.64 -7.26
C GLN A 187 9.70 4.96 -6.01
N CYS A 188 9.74 5.64 -4.87
CA CYS A 188 9.12 5.16 -3.64
C CYS A 188 7.58 5.13 -3.76
N CYS A 189 6.97 6.21 -4.23
CA CYS A 189 5.53 6.28 -4.48
C CYS A 189 5.08 5.21 -5.49
N ALA A 190 5.82 5.02 -6.58
CA ALA A 190 5.56 3.99 -7.57
C ALA A 190 5.65 2.60 -6.94
N TYR A 191 6.71 2.31 -6.17
CA TYR A 191 6.84 1.06 -5.43
C TYR A 191 5.64 0.83 -4.48
N MET A 192 5.29 1.82 -3.66
CA MET A 192 4.14 1.74 -2.74
C MET A 192 2.82 1.48 -3.48
N TYR A 193 2.58 2.18 -4.59
CA TYR A 193 1.41 1.95 -5.44
C TYR A 193 1.44 0.56 -6.06
N THR A 194 2.62 0.00 -6.27
CA THR A 194 2.76 -1.39 -6.73
C THR A 194 2.61 -2.43 -5.63
N LEU A 195 2.41 -2.09 -4.36
CA LEU A 195 2.13 -3.08 -3.30
C LEU A 195 0.65 -3.46 -3.29
N GLU A 196 0.35 -4.74 -3.05
CA GLU A 196 -0.95 -5.17 -2.59
C GLU A 196 -1.16 -4.60 -1.19
N SER A 197 -1.93 -3.52 -1.15
CA SER A 197 -2.16 -2.70 0.03
C SER A 197 -3.48 -1.99 -0.11
N PHE A 198 -4.03 -1.50 1.00
CA PHE A 198 -5.21 -0.66 0.93
C PHE A 198 -5.00 0.60 0.07
N LEU A 199 -3.78 1.17 0.05
CA LEU A 199 -3.49 2.40 -0.68
C LEU A 199 -3.76 2.26 -2.18
N TYR A 200 -3.28 1.16 -2.79
CA TYR A 200 -3.56 0.85 -4.19
C TYR A 200 -5.07 0.68 -4.44
N LYS A 201 -5.78 -0.04 -3.56
CA LYS A 201 -7.22 -0.31 -3.71
C LYS A 201 -8.02 0.99 -3.62
N THR A 202 -7.74 1.84 -2.63
CA THR A 202 -8.42 3.12 -2.42
C THR A 202 -8.16 4.11 -3.55
N ILE A 203 -6.90 4.25 -4.01
CA ILE A 203 -6.57 5.14 -5.13
C ILE A 203 -7.29 4.68 -6.40
N ASN A 204 -7.22 3.39 -6.75
CA ASN A 204 -7.90 2.90 -7.96
C ASN A 204 -9.42 3.09 -7.90
N ALA A 205 -10.04 2.79 -6.76
CA ALA A 205 -11.46 3.03 -6.59
C ALA A 205 -11.81 4.52 -6.79
N ALA A 206 -11.04 5.43 -6.20
CA ALA A 206 -11.25 6.87 -6.37
C ALA A 206 -11.03 7.33 -7.82
N MET A 207 -9.98 6.85 -8.48
CA MET A 207 -9.64 7.25 -9.85
C MET A 207 -10.72 6.82 -10.86
N ARG A 208 -11.38 5.67 -10.62
CA ARG A 208 -12.48 5.18 -11.46
C ARG A 208 -13.77 5.99 -11.29
N LEU A 209 -13.93 6.72 -10.19
CA LEU A 209 -15.09 7.57 -9.93
C LEU A 209 -14.91 9.02 -10.41
N ILE A 210 -13.72 9.38 -10.92
CA ILE A 210 -13.46 10.76 -11.37
C ILE A 210 -14.40 11.13 -12.52
N GLY A 211 -15.10 12.23 -12.33
CA GLY A 211 -16.07 12.78 -13.28
C GLY A 211 -17.41 12.06 -13.29
N ASP A 212 -17.61 11.04 -12.45
CA ASP A 212 -18.94 10.56 -12.10
C ASP A 212 -19.61 11.61 -11.19
N LYS A 213 -20.80 12.06 -11.61
CA LYS A 213 -21.56 13.09 -10.88
C LYS A 213 -22.21 12.52 -9.63
N ASP A 214 -22.63 11.25 -9.68
CA ASP A 214 -23.35 10.61 -8.59
C ASP A 214 -22.40 10.27 -7.42
N HIS A 215 -21.10 10.18 -7.71
CA HIS A 215 -20.04 9.87 -6.74
C HIS A 215 -19.02 11.00 -6.60
N GLU A 216 -19.41 12.24 -6.94
CA GLU A 216 -18.52 13.39 -6.94
C GLU A 216 -17.91 13.66 -5.55
N GLU A 217 -18.72 13.58 -4.50
CA GLU A 217 -18.27 13.75 -3.11
C GLU A 217 -17.24 12.69 -2.71
N VAL A 218 -17.38 11.46 -3.22
CA VAL A 218 -16.51 10.33 -2.87
C VAL A 218 -15.09 10.58 -3.38
N TRP A 219 -14.90 10.89 -4.66
CA TRP A 219 -13.56 11.12 -5.19
C TRP A 219 -12.99 12.47 -4.74
N ARG A 220 -13.83 13.51 -4.58
CA ARG A 220 -13.38 14.81 -4.07
C ARG A 220 -12.89 14.74 -2.63
N SER A 221 -13.49 13.89 -1.79
CA SER A 221 -13.00 13.67 -0.42
C SER A 221 -11.52 13.22 -0.39
N LYS A 222 -11.07 12.53 -1.44
CA LYS A 222 -9.69 12.01 -1.56
C LYS A 222 -8.68 13.06 -2.00
N VAL A 223 -9.12 14.23 -2.47
CA VAL A 223 -8.24 15.33 -2.90
C VAL A 223 -7.42 15.85 -1.72
N GLY A 224 -8.03 16.00 -0.54
CA GLY A 224 -7.35 16.49 0.66
C GLY A 224 -6.47 15.45 1.36
N THR A 225 -6.75 14.16 1.16
CA THR A 225 -6.04 13.06 1.82
C THR A 225 -5.00 12.42 0.90
N LEU A 226 -5.43 11.70 -0.13
CA LEU A 226 -4.56 10.97 -1.05
C LEU A 226 -4.00 11.84 -2.18
N GLY A 227 -4.53 13.04 -2.37
CA GLY A 227 -4.10 13.99 -3.38
C GLY A 227 -2.59 14.24 -3.40
N PRO A 228 -1.96 14.65 -2.29
CA PRO A 228 -0.52 14.87 -2.22
C PRO A 228 0.30 13.65 -2.65
N PHE A 229 -0.10 12.44 -2.27
CA PHE A 229 0.55 11.21 -2.71
C PHE A 229 0.40 11.01 -4.23
N CYS A 230 -0.80 11.22 -4.76
CA CYS A 230 -1.07 11.11 -6.19
C CYS A 230 -0.29 12.14 -7.02
N LEU A 231 -0.10 13.36 -6.50
CA LEU A 231 0.71 14.40 -7.14
C LEU A 231 2.19 13.96 -7.21
N LEU A 232 2.73 13.43 -6.12
CA LEU A 232 4.10 12.90 -6.08
C LEU A 232 4.30 11.69 -7.03
N LEU A 233 3.27 10.87 -7.20
CA LEU A 233 3.28 9.74 -8.12
C LEU A 233 3.14 10.17 -9.59
N TRP A 234 2.38 11.23 -9.86
CA TRP A 234 2.11 11.73 -11.21
C TRP A 234 3.26 12.54 -11.80
N ASP A 235 3.95 13.33 -10.98
CA ASP A 235 5.04 14.22 -11.41
C ASP A 235 6.37 13.45 -11.58
N ASP A 236 6.46 12.70 -12.68
CA ASP A 236 7.65 11.96 -13.09
C ASP A 236 8.81 12.93 -13.48
N PRO A 237 9.96 12.91 -12.78
CA PRO A 237 11.04 13.89 -12.93
C PRO A 237 12.06 13.61 -14.05
#